data_AF-A0A952XG76-F1
#
_entry.id   AF-A0A952XG76-F1
#
_cell.length_a   1.000
_cell.length_b   1.000
_cell.length_c   1.000
_cell.angle_alpha   90.00
_cell.angle_beta   90.00
_cell.angle_gamma   90.00
#
_symmetry.space_group_name_H-M   'P 1'
#
loop_
_entity.id
_entity.type
_entity.pdbx_description
1 polymer ?
#
loop_
_entity_poly.entity_id
_entity_poly.type
_entity_poly.pdbx_seq_one_letter_code
_entity_poly.pdbx_strand_id
1 'polypeptide(L)'
;MKLKSNIDPNSEAFAKNAAHHRSLAQQLRERTAQIALGGPEEARARHTKRGKLLPRERVERLLDPGAPFLEVGALAAYDLYNGEAPAAGVITGIGRV
;
A
#
# COMPACT_ATOMS: atom_id res chain seq x y z
N MET A 1 -4.51 -34.69 5.66
CA MET A 1 -3.21 -34.83 4.98
C MET A 1 -2.30 -33.69 5.44
N LYS A 2 -1.13 -33.97 6.04
CA LYS A 2 -0.16 -32.94 6.46
C LYS A 2 0.88 -32.74 5.36
N LEU A 3 1.09 -31.49 4.95
CA LEU A 3 2.22 -31.13 4.08
C LEU A 3 3.51 -31.19 4.89
N LYS A 4 4.52 -31.89 4.37
CA LYS A 4 5.89 -31.86 4.89
C LYS A 4 6.72 -30.95 4.00
N SER A 5 7.26 -29.89 4.58
CA SER A 5 8.20 -29.02 3.88
C SER A 5 9.57 -29.71 3.79
N ASN A 6 10.18 -29.65 2.62
CA ASN A 6 11.57 -30.09 2.41
C ASN A 6 12.57 -28.92 2.45
N ILE A 7 12.10 -27.72 2.80
CA ILE A 7 12.95 -26.54 2.95
C ILE A 7 13.70 -26.64 4.29
N ASP A 8 15.02 -26.41 4.25
CA ASP A 8 15.83 -26.20 5.45
C ASP A 8 15.95 -24.69 5.76
N PRO A 9 15.31 -24.19 6.84
CA PRO A 9 15.36 -22.78 7.22
C PRO A 9 16.73 -22.29 7.69
N ASN A 10 17.67 -23.20 8.01
CA ASN A 10 19.02 -22.86 8.47
C ASN A 10 20.05 -22.85 7.33
N SER A 11 19.66 -23.24 6.12
CA SER A 11 20.55 -23.26 4.97
C SER A 11 20.93 -21.85 4.51
N GLU A 12 22.13 -21.70 3.98
CA GLU A 12 22.60 -20.43 3.40
C GLU A 12 21.69 -19.96 2.24
N ALA A 13 21.20 -20.90 1.43
CA ALA A 13 20.27 -20.62 0.34
C ALA A 13 18.96 -20.02 0.87
N PHE A 14 18.40 -20.57 1.95
CA PHE A 14 17.21 -20.00 2.59
C PHE A 14 17.48 -18.59 3.12
N ALA A 15 18.62 -18.38 3.79
CA ALA A 15 19.00 -17.07 4.31
C ALA A 15 19.11 -16.00 3.19
N LYS A 16 19.75 -16.34 2.07
CA LYS A 16 19.86 -15.46 0.89
C LYS A 16 18.49 -15.11 0.30
N ASN A 17 17.64 -16.12 0.08
CA ASN A 17 16.29 -15.91 -0.46
C ASN A 17 15.44 -15.06 0.49
N ALA A 18 15.49 -15.35 1.79
CA ALA A 18 14.76 -14.59 2.81
C ALA A 18 15.21 -13.12 2.84
N ALA A 19 16.52 -12.85 2.78
CA ALA A 19 17.04 -11.49 2.72
C ALA A 19 16.57 -10.74 1.46
N HIS A 20 16.67 -11.38 0.30
CA HIS A 20 16.24 -10.81 -0.97
C HIS A 20 14.74 -10.45 -0.97
N HIS A 21 13.86 -11.40 -0.62
CA HIS A 21 12.42 -11.16 -0.62
C HIS A 21 11.98 -10.17 0.46
N ARG A 22 12.65 -10.13 1.63
CA ARG A 22 12.41 -9.09 2.64
C ARG A 22 12.77 -7.70 2.13
N SER A 23 13.87 -7.57 1.38
CA SER A 23 14.24 -6.30 0.74
C SER A 23 13.18 -5.85 -0.26
N LEU A 24 12.69 -6.75 -1.13
CA LEU A 24 11.62 -6.42 -2.08
C LEU A 24 10.32 -6.02 -1.37
N ALA A 25 9.93 -6.76 -0.33
CA ALA A 25 8.76 -6.42 0.47
C ALA A 25 8.90 -5.06 1.15
N GLN A 26 10.09 -4.71 1.62
CA GLN A 26 10.36 -3.41 2.22
C GLN A 26 10.27 -2.28 1.18
N GLN A 27 10.87 -2.46 0.00
CA GLN A 27 10.74 -1.51 -1.12
C GLN A 27 9.27 -1.30 -1.51
N LEU A 28 8.48 -2.37 -1.57
CA LEU A 28 7.05 -2.28 -1.83
C LEU A 28 6.34 -1.43 -0.77
N ARG A 29 6.57 -1.70 0.52
CA ARG A 29 5.97 -0.94 1.62
C ARG A 29 6.31 0.55 1.53
N GLU A 30 7.58 0.88 1.30
CA GLU A 30 8.04 2.27 1.17
C GLU A 30 7.35 3.00 0.02
N ARG A 31 7.29 2.37 -1.16
CA ARG A 31 6.59 2.93 -2.33
C ARG A 31 5.10 3.12 -2.08
N THR A 32 4.43 2.12 -1.51
CA THR A 32 3.01 2.22 -1.19
C THR A 32 2.73 3.27 -0.11
N ALA A 33 3.61 3.43 0.88
CA ALA A 33 3.49 4.47 1.89
C ALA A 33 3.62 5.86 1.27
N GLN A 34 4.57 6.05 0.35
CA GLN A 34 4.74 7.31 -0.37
C GLN A 34 3.50 7.64 -1.23
N ILE A 35 2.97 6.67 -1.98
CA ILE A 35 1.76 6.85 -2.78
C ILE A 35 0.54 7.10 -1.89
N ALA A 36 0.49 6.47 -0.71
CA ALA A 36 -0.62 6.64 0.22
C ALA A 36 -0.75 8.10 0.72
N LEU A 37 0.34 8.86 0.72
CA LEU A 37 0.30 10.30 1.00
C LEU A 37 -0.59 11.05 -0.01
N GLY A 38 -0.75 10.55 -1.25
CA GLY A 38 -1.49 11.20 -2.32
C GLY A 38 -0.70 12.33 -2.96
N GLY A 39 -1.40 13.35 -3.48
CA GLY A 39 -0.77 14.48 -4.16
C GLY A 39 0.12 15.33 -3.23
N PRO A 40 0.78 16.37 -3.79
CA PRO A 40 1.69 17.25 -3.04
C PRO A 40 1.06 17.82 -1.76
N GLU A 41 1.90 18.07 -0.75
CA GLU A 41 1.46 18.54 0.57
C GLU A 41 0.56 19.79 0.48
N GLU A 42 0.93 20.76 -0.35
CA GLU A 42 0.12 21.96 -0.56
C GLU A 42 -1.29 21.64 -1.07
N ALA A 43 -1.42 20.66 -1.96
CA ALA A 43 -2.72 20.25 -2.48
C ALA A 43 -3.58 19.60 -1.39
N ARG A 44 -2.96 18.79 -0.52
CA ARG A 44 -3.62 18.18 0.64
C ARG A 44 -4.06 19.23 1.65
N ALA A 45 -3.18 20.19 1.97
CA ALA A 45 -3.48 21.30 2.87
C ALA A 45 -4.62 22.19 2.32
N ARG A 46 -4.61 22.51 1.02
CA ARG A 46 -5.72 23.25 0.38
C ARG A 46 -7.04 22.47 0.45
N HIS A 47 -6.99 21.14 0.32
CA HIS A 47 -8.18 20.30 0.40
C HIS A 47 -8.75 20.24 1.82
N THR A 48 -7.91 20.04 2.84
CA THR A 48 -8.34 19.98 4.25
C THR A 48 -8.76 21.34 4.79
N LYS A 49 -8.13 22.45 4.35
CA LYS A 49 -8.54 23.83 4.70
C LYS A 49 -10.00 24.14 4.31
N ARG A 50 -10.57 23.41 3.37
CA ARG A 50 -11.99 23.51 2.97
C ARG A 50 -12.93 22.69 3.87
N GLY A 51 -12.46 22.15 4.99
CA GLY A 51 -13.22 21.29 5.90
C GLY A 51 -13.48 19.88 5.35
N LYS A 52 -12.75 19.46 4.30
CA LYS A 52 -12.95 18.17 3.64
C LYS A 52 -11.94 17.15 4.16
N LEU A 53 -12.41 15.93 4.39
CA LEU A 53 -11.54 14.77 4.60
C LEU A 53 -10.76 14.44 3.32
N LEU A 54 -9.50 14.00 3.49
CA LEU A 54 -8.71 13.39 2.43
C LEU A 54 -9.39 12.08 1.95
N PRO A 55 -9.17 11.68 0.69
CA PRO A 55 -9.80 10.48 0.15
C PRO A 55 -9.60 9.20 0.99
N ARG A 56 -8.39 8.93 1.49
CA ARG A 56 -8.11 7.75 2.32
C ARG A 56 -8.79 7.80 3.69
N GLU A 57 -8.88 8.98 4.30
CA GLU A 57 -9.63 9.17 5.55
C GLU A 57 -11.13 8.89 5.35
N ARG A 58 -11.68 9.17 4.16
CA ARG A 58 -13.08 8.84 3.85
C ARG A 58 -13.28 7.34 3.74
N VAL A 59 -12.34 6.62 3.11
CA VAL A 59 -12.39 5.15 3.03
C VAL A 59 -12.31 4.57 4.44
N GLU A 60 -11.33 5.00 5.25
CA GLU A 60 -11.18 4.53 6.63
C GLU A 60 -12.43 4.75 7.48
N ARG A 61 -13.07 5.93 7.40
CA ARG A 61 -14.30 6.22 8.15
C ARG A 61 -15.56 5.54 7.60
N LEU A 62 -15.54 5.10 6.35
CA LEU A 62 -16.65 4.36 5.75
C LEU A 62 -16.65 2.91 6.21
N LEU A 63 -15.48 2.34 6.49
CA LEU A 63 -15.33 0.94 6.88
C LEU A 63 -15.79 0.69 8.32
N ASP A 64 -16.29 -0.52 8.56
CA ASP A 64 -16.55 -1.03 9.91
C ASP A 64 -15.27 -0.94 10.78
N PRO A 65 -15.36 -0.49 12.05
CA PRO A 65 -14.19 -0.40 12.91
C PRO A 65 -13.44 -1.72 13.05
N GLY A 66 -12.14 -1.71 12.72
CA GLY A 66 -11.28 -2.88 12.75
C GLY A 66 -11.46 -3.86 11.58
N ALA A 67 -12.35 -3.58 10.63
CA ALA A 67 -12.48 -4.39 9.43
C ALA A 67 -11.25 -4.21 8.51
N PRO A 68 -10.76 -5.28 7.87
CA PRO A 68 -9.69 -5.18 6.91
C PRO A 68 -10.16 -4.47 5.62
N PHE A 69 -9.23 -3.80 4.95
CA PHE A 69 -9.42 -3.24 3.62
C PHE A 69 -8.39 -3.83 2.66
N LEU A 70 -8.87 -4.46 1.58
CA LEU A 70 -8.03 -4.96 0.51
C LEU A 70 -7.98 -3.91 -0.62
N GLU A 71 -6.94 -3.09 -0.62
CA GLU A 71 -6.73 -2.08 -1.67
C GLU A 71 -6.28 -2.73 -2.99
N VAL A 72 -6.84 -2.26 -4.10
CA VAL A 72 -6.52 -2.71 -5.46
C VAL A 72 -5.88 -1.56 -6.23
N GLY A 73 -4.74 -1.84 -6.85
CA GLY A 73 -4.07 -0.87 -7.72
C GLY A 73 -3.32 0.25 -6.98
N ALA A 74 -2.83 0.02 -5.76
CA ALA A 74 -2.08 1.03 -5.00
C ALA A 74 -0.86 1.61 -5.75
N LEU A 75 -0.22 0.82 -6.63
CA LEU A 75 0.89 1.24 -7.50
C LEU A 75 0.43 1.60 -8.93
N ALA A 76 -0.86 1.79 -9.18
CA ALA A 76 -1.34 2.20 -10.50
C ALA A 76 -0.70 3.54 -10.90
N ALA A 77 -0.21 3.61 -12.14
CA ALA A 77 0.57 4.72 -12.69
C ALA A 77 1.87 5.06 -11.93
N TYR A 78 2.40 4.15 -11.12
CA TYR A 78 3.73 4.32 -10.50
C TYR A 78 4.82 4.43 -11.58
N ASP A 79 5.73 5.41 -11.40
CA ASP A 79 6.80 5.75 -12.35
C ASP A 79 6.33 6.24 -13.73
N LEU A 80 5.04 6.56 -13.86
CA LEU A 80 4.48 7.23 -15.03
C LEU A 80 4.16 8.69 -14.69
N TYR A 81 4.05 9.53 -15.73
CA TYR A 81 3.59 10.92 -15.61
C TYR A 81 4.31 11.73 -14.52
N ASN A 82 5.63 11.54 -14.38
CA ASN A 82 6.48 12.21 -13.39
C ASN A 82 6.00 12.07 -11.92
N GLY A 83 5.23 11.03 -11.61
CA GLY A 83 4.69 10.81 -10.26
C GLY A 83 3.51 11.72 -9.88
N GLU A 84 2.92 12.43 -10.85
CA GLU A 84 1.81 13.37 -10.61
C GLU A 84 0.46 12.68 -10.35
N ALA A 85 0.36 11.37 -10.64
CA ALA A 85 -0.88 10.59 -10.53
C ALA A 85 -0.74 9.40 -9.55
N PRO A 86 -0.58 9.63 -8.23
CA PRO A 86 -0.49 8.55 -7.24
C PRO A 86 -1.75 7.67 -7.29
N ALA A 87 -1.55 6.34 -7.39
CA ALA A 87 -2.60 5.34 -7.57
C ALA A 87 -3.55 5.64 -8.77
N ALA A 88 -3.03 6.28 -9.82
CA ALA A 88 -3.80 6.78 -10.95
C ALA A 88 -4.97 7.71 -10.55
N GLY A 89 -4.90 8.35 -9.38
CA GLY A 89 -5.90 9.30 -8.89
C GLY A 89 -7.13 8.66 -8.23
N VAL A 90 -7.17 7.34 -8.05
CA VAL A 90 -8.32 6.64 -7.46
C VAL A 90 -7.85 5.64 -6.39
N ILE A 91 -8.58 5.58 -5.28
CA ILE A 91 -8.41 4.54 -4.26
C ILE A 91 -9.58 3.56 -4.41
N THR A 92 -9.28 2.30 -4.68
CA THR A 92 -10.28 1.24 -4.84
C THR A 92 -9.94 0.04 -3.98
N GLY A 93 -10.95 -0.70 -3.54
CA GLY A 93 -10.73 -1.90 -2.75
C GLY A 93 -12.01 -2.55 -2.25
N ILE A 94 -11.83 -3.63 -1.50
CA ILE A 94 -12.91 -4.42 -0.90
C ILE A 94 -12.78 -4.31 0.62
N GLY A 95 -13.88 -3.96 1.29
CA GLY A 95 -13.97 -3.88 2.74
C GLY A 95 -15.41 -3.96 3.21
N ARG A 96 -15.59 -4.12 4.52
CA ARG A 96 -16.90 -4.22 5.17
C ARG A 96 -17.38 -2.83 5.59
N VAL A 97 -18.66 -2.55 5.35
CA VAL A 97 -19.37 -1.29 5.60
C VAL A 97 -20.73 -1.61 6.21
#